data_AF-A0A3M9ZJ34-F1
#
_entry.id   AF-A0A3M9ZJ34-F1
#
_cell.length_a   1.000
_cell.length_b   1.000
_cell.length_c   1.000
_cell.angle_alpha   90.00
_cell.angle_beta   90.00
_cell.angle_gamma   90.00
#
_symmetry.space_group_name_H-M   'P 1'
#
loop_
_entity.id
_entity.type
_entity.pdbx_description
1 polymer ?
#
loop_
_entity_poly.entity_id
_entity_poly.type
_entity_poly.pdbx_seq_one_letter_code
_entity_poly.pdbx_strand_id
1 'polypeptide(L)'
;MGKIQAGVCVKDLCQCSSALRALSNRYVGFVDDEHFYKCVEKVCGKYAKLGGQTTKDLLLESVADPFKMIFDMGDRGTPPEVWEEADAHRIRDKSLNNSIGEFHQAVLGGVEGWESFSKGHPFGIDLAREDNTMFIELKNKYNTLNGSKKDALRGTLASILRQHPKAKCYWAYILSRDGTSGECEWVYRKSRNPNIRKAWGSMAYGIVTGSPFSLSEMWEALPRAMFDITNKKMPDASISWASEWLKYATGI
;
A
#
# COMPACT_ATOMS: atom_id res chain seq x y z
N MET A 1 26.79 -2.32 52.79
CA MET A 1 27.03 -2.99 51.48
C MET A 1 25.69 -3.15 50.79
N GLY A 2 25.33 -2.21 49.92
CA GLY A 2 24.05 -2.23 49.19
C GLY A 2 24.13 -3.15 47.97
N LYS A 3 23.20 -4.10 47.87
CA LYS A 3 23.00 -4.91 46.67
C LYS A 3 22.25 -4.06 45.64
N ILE A 4 22.89 -3.77 44.52
CA ILE A 4 22.21 -3.19 43.35
C ILE A 4 21.48 -4.33 42.65
N GLN A 5 20.16 -4.28 42.65
CA GLN A 5 19.30 -5.20 41.91
C GLN A 5 19.10 -4.59 40.51
N ALA A 6 19.85 -5.08 39.52
CA ALA A 6 19.67 -4.68 38.13
C ALA A 6 18.43 -5.40 37.57
N GLY A 7 17.27 -4.76 37.69
CA GLY A 7 16.06 -5.16 36.98
C GLY A 7 16.13 -4.63 35.55
N VAL A 8 16.47 -5.46 34.58
CA VAL A 8 16.29 -5.13 33.16
C VAL A 8 14.79 -5.19 32.87
N CYS A 9 14.20 -4.08 32.43
CA CYS A 9 12.79 -4.03 32.09
C CYS A 9 12.53 -4.85 30.81
N VAL A 10 11.47 -5.65 30.78
CA VAL A 10 11.07 -6.45 29.60
C VAL A 10 10.87 -5.57 28.35
N LYS A 11 10.50 -4.29 28.54
CA LYS A 11 10.39 -3.31 27.44
C LYS A 11 11.76 -2.97 26.83
N ASP A 12 12.81 -2.89 27.64
CA ASP A 12 14.17 -2.57 27.18
C ASP A 12 14.76 -3.75 26.39
N LEU A 13 14.43 -4.99 26.77
CA LEU A 13 14.77 -6.21 26.02
C LEU A 13 14.05 -6.29 24.66
N CYS A 14 12.76 -5.94 24.62
CA CYS A 14 11.98 -5.92 23.37
C CYS A 14 12.49 -4.84 22.40
N GLN A 15 12.81 -3.64 22.91
CA GLN A 15 13.41 -2.57 22.11
C GLN A 15 14.82 -2.90 21.63
N CYS A 16 15.64 -3.59 22.42
CA CYS A 16 16.94 -4.09 21.97
C CYS A 16 16.80 -5.17 20.89
N SER A 17 15.86 -6.10 21.03
CA SER A 17 15.60 -7.17 20.04
C SER A 17 15.16 -6.62 18.68
N SER A 18 14.25 -5.65 18.66
CA SER A 18 13.80 -5.00 17.42
C SER A 18 14.89 -4.13 16.80
N ALA A 19 15.68 -3.41 17.61
CA ALA A 19 16.84 -2.65 17.12
C ALA A 19 17.96 -3.55 16.55
N LEU A 20 18.21 -4.72 17.16
CA LEU A 20 19.16 -5.71 16.64
C LEU A 20 18.67 -6.37 15.34
N ARG A 21 17.37 -6.66 15.20
CA ARG A 21 16.77 -7.12 13.93
C ARG A 21 16.86 -6.07 12.83
N ALA A 22 16.62 -4.80 13.16
CA ALA A 22 16.74 -3.69 12.22
C ALA A 22 18.18 -3.51 11.69
N LEU A 23 19.20 -3.89 12.46
CA LEU A 23 20.60 -3.89 12.05
C LEU A 23 21.00 -5.13 11.22
N SER A 24 20.20 -6.20 11.23
CA SER A 24 20.49 -7.45 10.52
C SER A 24 19.74 -7.61 9.19
N ASN A 25 18.61 -6.92 9.02
CA ASN A 25 17.81 -7.04 7.80
C ASN A 25 18.50 -6.34 6.63
N ARG A 26 18.52 -7.00 5.46
CA ARG A 26 19.10 -6.48 4.23
C ARG A 26 18.20 -5.48 3.52
N TYR A 27 16.88 -5.53 3.76
CA TYR A 27 15.91 -4.67 3.10
C TYR A 27 15.37 -3.54 3.99
N VAL A 28 14.51 -3.86 4.95
CA VAL A 28 13.87 -2.88 5.85
C VAL A 28 13.86 -3.40 7.29
N GLY A 29 13.89 -2.49 8.27
CA GLY A 29 13.97 -2.87 9.68
C GLY A 29 12.64 -3.29 10.33
N PHE A 30 11.50 -3.02 9.68
CA PHE A 30 10.17 -3.20 10.27
C PHE A 30 9.43 -4.47 9.82
N VAL A 31 10.03 -5.27 8.93
CA VAL A 31 9.51 -6.57 8.44
C VAL A 31 10.69 -7.52 8.19
N ASP A 32 10.48 -8.83 8.34
CA ASP A 32 11.50 -9.84 8.02
C ASP A 32 11.92 -9.82 6.54
N ASP A 33 13.21 -10.04 6.28
CA ASP A 33 13.79 -10.03 4.93
C ASP A 33 13.09 -10.99 3.96
N GLU A 34 12.77 -12.21 4.41
CA GLU A 34 12.09 -13.21 3.59
C GLU A 34 10.68 -12.77 3.19
N HIS A 35 9.96 -12.13 4.11
CA HIS A 35 8.62 -11.62 3.84
C HIS A 35 8.66 -10.44 2.88
N PHE A 36 9.57 -9.49 3.10
CA PHE A 36 9.75 -8.36 2.18
C PHE A 36 10.13 -8.83 0.78
N TYR A 37 11.08 -9.77 0.67
CA TYR A 37 11.48 -10.39 -0.59
C TYR A 37 10.28 -10.99 -1.32
N LYS A 38 9.47 -11.82 -0.66
CA LYS A 38 8.27 -12.44 -1.25
C LYS A 38 7.25 -11.40 -1.72
N CYS A 39 7.10 -10.29 -0.98
CA CYS A 39 6.22 -9.20 -1.38
C CYS A 39 6.68 -8.56 -2.70
N VAL A 40 7.99 -8.26 -2.84
CA VAL A 40 8.56 -7.69 -4.07
C VAL A 40 8.52 -8.72 -5.21
N GLU A 41 8.85 -9.98 -4.93
CA GLU A 41 8.84 -11.08 -5.90
C GLU A 41 7.47 -11.26 -6.53
N LYS A 42 6.39 -11.19 -5.74
CA LYS A 42 5.02 -11.27 -6.25
C LYS A 42 4.74 -10.17 -7.29
N VAL A 43 5.21 -8.95 -7.06
CA VAL A 43 5.05 -7.83 -8.00
C VAL A 43 5.90 -8.06 -9.25
N CYS A 44 7.18 -8.39 -9.10
CA CYS A 44 8.07 -8.70 -10.23
C CYS A 44 7.53 -9.85 -11.10
N GLY A 45 7.03 -10.92 -10.47
CA GLY A 45 6.40 -12.04 -11.15
C GLY A 45 5.13 -11.63 -11.91
N LYS A 46 4.34 -10.67 -11.37
CA LYS A 46 3.20 -10.10 -12.09
C LYS A 46 3.63 -9.32 -13.34
N TYR A 47 4.69 -8.52 -13.25
CA TYR A 47 5.27 -7.85 -14.43
C TYR A 47 5.74 -8.85 -15.48
N ALA A 48 6.47 -9.90 -15.08
CA ALA A 48 6.95 -10.93 -15.99
C ALA A 48 5.79 -11.68 -16.67
N LYS A 49 4.77 -12.09 -15.91
CA LYS A 49 3.58 -12.78 -16.43
C LYS A 49 2.84 -11.93 -17.46
N LEU A 50 2.53 -10.67 -17.15
CA LEU A 50 1.78 -9.80 -18.05
C LEU A 50 2.60 -9.34 -19.27
N GLY A 51 3.94 -9.31 -19.14
CA GLY A 51 4.85 -9.03 -20.25
C GLY A 51 4.91 -10.18 -21.28
N GLY A 52 4.56 -11.40 -20.89
CA GLY A 52 4.47 -12.56 -21.79
C GLY A 52 3.11 -12.74 -22.48
N GLN A 53 2.09 -11.94 -22.14
CA GLN A 53 0.76 -12.04 -22.74
C GLN A 53 0.66 -11.25 -24.05
N THR A 54 -0.05 -11.82 -25.03
CA THR A 54 -0.35 -11.11 -26.28
C THR A 54 -1.44 -10.05 -26.06
N THR A 55 -1.56 -9.10 -26.99
CA THR A 55 -2.67 -8.13 -27.04
C THR A 55 -4.01 -8.85 -26.98
N LYS A 56 -4.17 -9.93 -27.75
CA LYS A 56 -5.39 -10.74 -27.80
C LYS A 56 -5.71 -11.38 -26.45
N ASP A 57 -4.72 -11.95 -25.77
CA ASP A 57 -4.92 -12.57 -24.44
C ASP A 57 -5.46 -11.53 -23.46
N LEU A 58 -4.88 -10.34 -23.43
CA LEU A 58 -5.27 -9.25 -22.55
C LEU A 58 -6.68 -8.75 -22.84
N LEU A 59 -7.04 -8.57 -24.12
CA LEU A 59 -8.37 -8.12 -24.52
C LEU A 59 -9.45 -9.14 -24.15
N LEU A 60 -9.14 -10.45 -24.15
CA LEU A 60 -10.10 -11.49 -23.72
C LEU A 60 -10.33 -11.53 -22.20
N GLU A 61 -9.43 -10.96 -21.39
CA GLU A 61 -9.58 -10.88 -19.93
C GLU A 61 -10.54 -9.75 -19.49
N SER A 62 -10.92 -8.84 -20.39
CA SER A 62 -11.74 -7.69 -20.05
C SER A 62 -12.86 -7.46 -21.06
N VAL A 63 -14.01 -6.98 -20.59
CA VAL A 63 -15.11 -6.61 -21.49
C VAL A 63 -14.76 -5.25 -22.12
N ALA A 64 -14.44 -5.27 -23.41
CA ALA A 64 -14.29 -4.07 -24.22
C ALA A 64 -15.60 -3.27 -24.25
N ASP A 65 -15.49 -1.94 -24.28
CA ASP A 65 -16.64 -1.04 -24.46
C ASP A 65 -16.76 -0.65 -25.94
N PRO A 66 -17.66 -1.30 -26.71
CA PRO A 66 -17.81 -1.00 -28.13
C PRO A 66 -18.34 0.42 -28.39
N PHE A 67 -19.03 1.05 -27.43
CA PHE A 67 -19.47 2.43 -27.58
C PHE A 67 -18.27 3.38 -27.50
N LYS A 68 -17.41 3.20 -26.49
CA LYS A 68 -16.15 3.96 -26.39
C LYS A 68 -15.29 3.75 -27.64
N MET A 69 -15.21 2.52 -28.14
CA MET A 69 -14.46 2.18 -29.35
C MET A 69 -14.91 2.99 -30.57
N ILE A 70 -16.23 3.10 -30.81
CA ILE A 70 -16.77 3.92 -31.91
C ILE A 70 -16.41 5.40 -31.73
N PHE A 71 -16.45 5.94 -30.50
CA PHE A 71 -16.00 7.32 -30.27
C PHE A 71 -14.49 7.48 -30.49
N ASP A 72 -13.66 6.55 -30.02
CA ASP A 72 -12.21 6.61 -30.24
C ASP A 72 -11.86 6.55 -31.74
N MET A 73 -12.57 5.73 -32.52
CA MET A 73 -12.36 5.60 -33.96
C MET A 73 -12.93 6.78 -34.75
N GLY A 74 -14.18 7.18 -34.45
CA GLY A 74 -14.90 8.19 -35.20
C GLY A 74 -14.51 9.64 -34.88
N ASP A 75 -14.27 9.95 -33.61
CA ASP A 75 -13.92 11.31 -33.16
C ASP A 75 -12.40 11.55 -33.21
N ARG A 76 -11.61 10.58 -32.73
CA ARG A 76 -10.14 10.73 -32.65
C ARG A 76 -9.40 10.17 -33.86
N GLY A 77 -10.10 9.50 -34.79
CA GLY A 77 -9.48 8.84 -35.93
C GLY A 77 -8.54 7.69 -35.53
N THR A 78 -8.75 7.08 -34.36
CA THR A 78 -7.86 6.01 -33.87
C THR A 78 -8.04 4.75 -34.72
N PRO A 79 -6.99 4.23 -35.38
CA PRO A 79 -7.07 2.95 -36.09
C PRO A 79 -7.35 1.78 -35.14
N PRO A 80 -8.01 0.70 -35.59
CA PRO A 80 -8.31 -0.46 -34.75
C PRO A 80 -7.11 -1.05 -34.02
N GLU A 81 -5.97 -1.19 -34.70
CA GLU A 81 -4.76 -1.81 -34.15
C GLU A 81 -4.17 -0.96 -33.02
N VAL A 82 -4.19 0.36 -33.19
CA VAL A 82 -3.75 1.31 -32.16
C VAL A 82 -4.69 1.28 -30.95
N TRP A 83 -5.99 1.12 -31.19
CA TRP A 83 -6.97 0.99 -30.11
C TRP A 83 -6.75 -0.30 -29.32
N GLU A 84 -6.53 -1.42 -30.00
CA GLU A 84 -6.27 -2.73 -29.37
C GLU A 84 -5.04 -2.69 -28.46
N GLU A 85 -3.94 -2.13 -28.94
CA GLU A 85 -2.71 -1.96 -28.14
C GLU A 85 -2.94 -1.05 -26.93
N ALA A 86 -3.66 0.07 -27.12
CA ALA A 86 -3.95 1.00 -26.04
C ALA A 86 -4.85 0.37 -24.96
N ASP A 87 -5.86 -0.41 -25.34
CA ASP A 87 -6.75 -1.06 -24.37
C ASP A 87 -6.04 -2.23 -23.66
N ALA A 88 -5.23 -3.02 -24.38
CA ALA A 88 -4.38 -4.02 -23.77
C ALA A 88 -3.39 -3.42 -22.75
N HIS A 89 -2.79 -2.27 -23.08
CA HIS A 89 -1.95 -1.51 -22.15
C HIS A 89 -2.75 -1.07 -20.90
N ARG A 90 -3.95 -0.50 -21.09
CA ARG A 90 -4.83 -0.10 -19.98
C ARG A 90 -5.17 -1.27 -19.06
N ILE A 91 -5.45 -2.44 -19.61
CA ILE A 91 -5.75 -3.67 -18.85
C ILE A 91 -4.53 -4.10 -18.03
N ARG A 92 -3.36 -4.14 -18.67
CA ARG A 92 -2.08 -4.44 -18.03
C ARG A 92 -1.81 -3.50 -16.86
N ASP A 93 -1.90 -2.19 -17.09
CA ASP A 93 -1.66 -1.16 -16.08
C ASP A 93 -2.62 -1.28 -14.90
N LYS A 94 -3.90 -1.55 -15.13
CA LYS A 94 -4.88 -1.76 -14.06
C LYS A 94 -4.48 -2.95 -13.19
N SER A 95 -4.04 -4.04 -13.82
CA SER A 95 -3.59 -5.26 -13.14
C SER A 95 -2.33 -5.02 -12.30
N LEU A 96 -1.36 -4.29 -12.85
CA LEU A 96 -0.12 -3.90 -12.16
C LEU A 96 -0.38 -2.96 -10.99
N ASN A 97 -1.22 -1.93 -11.18
CA ASN A 97 -1.60 -1.00 -10.11
C ASN A 97 -2.29 -1.70 -8.94
N ASN A 98 -3.14 -2.70 -9.22
CA ASN A 98 -3.75 -3.52 -8.17
C ASN A 98 -2.68 -4.32 -7.42
N SER A 99 -1.72 -4.92 -8.14
CA SER A 99 -0.61 -5.66 -7.53
C SER A 99 0.25 -4.76 -6.62
N ILE A 100 0.45 -3.50 -6.97
CA ILE A 100 1.15 -2.52 -6.10
C ILE A 100 0.32 -2.21 -4.85
N GLY A 101 -1.01 -2.10 -4.97
CA GLY A 101 -1.90 -1.96 -3.81
C GLY A 101 -1.79 -3.15 -2.86
N GLU A 102 -1.83 -4.38 -3.39
CA GLU A 102 -1.65 -5.61 -2.61
C GLU A 102 -0.26 -5.71 -1.99
N PHE A 103 0.78 -5.22 -2.68
CA PHE A 103 2.14 -5.15 -2.14
C PHE A 103 2.19 -4.33 -0.85
N HIS A 104 1.61 -3.13 -0.86
CA HIS A 104 1.60 -2.30 0.35
C HIS A 104 0.83 -2.94 1.50
N GLN A 105 -0.31 -3.60 1.21
CA GLN A 105 -1.06 -4.36 2.21
C GLN A 105 -0.22 -5.51 2.77
N ALA A 106 0.42 -6.29 1.91
CA ALA A 106 1.23 -7.44 2.33
C ALA A 106 2.46 -7.02 3.15
N VAL A 107 3.17 -5.96 2.75
CA VAL A 107 4.31 -5.43 3.50
C VAL A 107 3.86 -4.97 4.88
N LEU A 108 2.81 -4.15 4.97
CA LEU A 108 2.33 -3.63 6.25
C LEU A 108 1.70 -4.70 7.14
N GLY A 109 1.08 -5.72 6.55
CA GLY A 109 0.58 -6.89 7.28
C GLY A 109 1.66 -7.88 7.69
N GLY A 110 2.93 -7.67 7.31
CA GLY A 110 4.08 -8.42 7.80
C GLY A 110 4.80 -7.73 8.96
N VAL A 111 4.32 -6.57 9.41
CA VAL A 111 4.86 -5.87 10.57
C VAL A 111 4.43 -6.61 11.83
N GLU A 112 5.33 -6.74 12.81
CA GLU A 112 5.03 -7.43 14.08
C GLU A 112 3.76 -6.85 14.75
N GLY A 113 2.82 -7.73 15.10
CA GLY A 113 1.54 -7.37 15.70
C GLY A 113 0.49 -6.83 14.73
N TRP A 114 0.74 -6.91 13.41
CA TRP A 114 -0.20 -6.56 12.35
C TRP A 114 -0.53 -7.76 11.47
N GLU A 115 -1.72 -7.72 10.88
CA GLU A 115 -2.16 -8.68 9.88
C GLU A 115 -2.83 -7.95 8.71
N SER A 116 -2.77 -8.58 7.52
CA SER A 116 -3.50 -8.14 6.34
C SER A 116 -4.60 -9.11 5.97
N PHE A 117 -5.70 -8.58 5.45
CA PHE A 117 -6.87 -9.37 5.11
C PHE A 117 -7.08 -9.46 3.61
N SER A 118 -7.46 -10.66 3.17
CA SER A 118 -7.94 -10.86 1.81
C SER A 118 -9.34 -10.28 1.63
N LYS A 119 -9.67 -9.95 0.38
CA LYS A 119 -11.01 -9.50 0.00
C LYS A 119 -12.07 -10.51 0.47
N GLY A 120 -13.11 -10.00 1.14
CA GLY A 120 -14.20 -10.83 1.67
C GLY A 120 -14.04 -11.21 3.15
N HIS A 121 -12.95 -10.80 3.80
CA HIS A 121 -12.81 -10.93 5.25
C HIS A 121 -13.97 -10.24 6.00
N PRO A 122 -14.48 -10.79 7.12
CA PRO A 122 -15.65 -10.25 7.83
C PRO A 122 -15.53 -8.79 8.27
N PHE A 123 -14.32 -8.31 8.55
CA PHE A 123 -14.11 -6.90 8.89
C PHE A 123 -14.30 -5.94 7.70
N GLY A 124 -14.15 -6.43 6.46
CA GLY A 124 -14.32 -5.62 5.25
C GLY A 124 -13.30 -4.48 5.11
N ILE A 125 -12.09 -4.66 5.66
CA ILE A 125 -10.96 -3.72 5.68
C ILE A 125 -9.66 -4.46 5.36
N ASP A 126 -8.59 -3.72 5.06
CA ASP A 126 -7.34 -4.29 4.52
C ASP A 126 -6.33 -4.73 5.60
N LEU A 127 -6.22 -4.02 6.71
CA LEU A 127 -5.22 -4.27 7.77
C LEU A 127 -5.82 -4.09 9.17
N ALA A 128 -5.42 -4.90 10.13
CA ALA A 128 -5.66 -4.63 11.54
C ALA A 128 -4.44 -4.94 12.39
N ARG A 129 -4.40 -4.33 13.57
CA ARG A 129 -3.53 -4.79 14.63
C ARG A 129 -4.14 -6.03 15.26
N GLU A 130 -3.33 -7.04 15.56
CA GLU A 130 -3.79 -8.34 16.09
C GLU A 130 -4.58 -8.20 17.41
N ASP A 131 -4.29 -7.16 18.19
CA ASP A 131 -5.01 -6.83 19.43
C ASP A 131 -6.35 -6.10 19.21
N ASN A 132 -6.78 -5.92 17.96
CA ASN A 132 -7.98 -5.21 17.53
C ASN A 132 -8.08 -3.76 18.02
N THR A 133 -6.94 -3.12 18.32
CA THR A 133 -6.93 -1.69 18.71
C THR A 133 -6.92 -0.76 17.50
N MET A 134 -6.58 -1.26 16.30
CA MET A 134 -6.48 -0.47 15.08
C MET A 134 -6.94 -1.24 13.85
N PHE A 135 -7.66 -0.55 12.96
CA PHE A 135 -8.15 -1.08 11.69
C PHE A 135 -7.92 -0.06 10.58
N ILE A 136 -7.49 -0.50 9.41
CA ILE A 136 -7.11 0.37 8.29
C ILE A 136 -7.69 -0.17 6.98
N GLU A 137 -8.47 0.66 6.29
CA GLU A 137 -8.71 0.54 4.86
C GLU A 137 -7.59 1.30 4.14
N LEU A 138 -6.77 0.60 3.37
CA LEU A 138 -5.59 1.15 2.71
C LEU A 138 -5.86 1.38 1.22
N LYS A 139 -5.32 2.48 0.69
CA LYS A 139 -5.26 2.75 -0.75
C LYS A 139 -3.84 3.10 -1.16
N ASN A 140 -3.42 2.62 -2.32
CA ASN A 140 -2.16 3.04 -2.91
C ASN A 140 -2.17 4.56 -3.15
N LYS A 141 -3.20 5.08 -3.81
CA LYS A 141 -3.34 6.52 -4.10
C LYS A 141 -4.65 7.09 -3.60
N TYR A 142 -4.63 8.40 -3.29
CA TYR A 142 -5.86 9.14 -3.06
C TYR A 142 -6.80 8.95 -4.25
N ASN A 143 -7.97 8.40 -3.97
CA ASN A 143 -9.06 8.35 -4.91
C ASN A 143 -10.18 9.26 -4.43
N THR A 144 -10.85 9.95 -5.36
CA THR A 144 -12.15 10.53 -5.05
C THR A 144 -13.12 9.35 -4.91
N LEU A 145 -13.22 8.76 -3.72
CA LEU A 145 -14.33 7.84 -3.46
C LEU A 145 -15.62 8.60 -3.80
N ASN A 146 -16.44 8.04 -4.69
CA ASN A 146 -17.77 8.56 -4.94
C ASN A 146 -18.61 8.47 -3.65
N GLY A 147 -19.74 9.18 -3.59
CA GLY A 147 -20.56 9.27 -2.38
C GLY A 147 -20.89 7.90 -1.78
N SER A 148 -21.33 6.96 -2.60
CA SER A 148 -21.71 5.61 -2.17
C SER A 148 -20.56 4.80 -1.59
N LYS A 149 -19.35 4.88 -2.17
CA LYS A 149 -18.17 4.20 -1.61
C LYS A 149 -17.73 4.80 -0.28
N LYS A 150 -17.84 6.13 -0.11
CA LYS A 150 -17.59 6.79 1.19
C LYS A 150 -18.61 6.37 2.24
N ASP A 151 -19.89 6.30 1.86
CA ASP A 151 -20.97 5.83 2.73
C ASP A 151 -20.73 4.39 3.19
N ALA A 152 -20.40 3.49 2.25
CA ALA A 152 -20.13 2.09 2.55
C ALA A 152 -18.92 1.90 3.47
N LEU A 153 -17.80 2.59 3.18
CA LEU A 153 -16.62 2.55 4.04
C LEU A 153 -16.94 3.11 5.42
N ARG A 154 -17.68 4.22 5.50
CA ARG A 154 -18.12 4.77 6.79
C ARG A 154 -18.97 3.82 7.60
N GLY A 155 -19.92 3.15 6.96
CA GLY A 155 -20.73 2.11 7.61
C GLY A 155 -19.87 0.97 8.15
N THR A 156 -18.88 0.54 7.38
CA THR A 156 -17.93 -0.52 7.76
C THR A 156 -17.11 -0.12 9.00
N LEU A 157 -16.46 1.05 8.97
CA LEU A 157 -15.67 1.54 10.11
C LEU A 157 -16.54 1.77 11.36
N ALA A 158 -17.76 2.28 11.20
CA ALA A 158 -18.70 2.42 12.30
C ALA A 158 -19.15 1.06 12.87
N SER A 159 -19.24 0.02 12.03
CA SER A 159 -19.55 -1.34 12.47
C SER A 159 -18.44 -1.95 13.31
N ILE A 160 -17.19 -1.77 12.88
CA ILE A 160 -16.01 -2.18 13.63
C ILE A 160 -16.00 -1.49 14.99
N LEU A 161 -16.24 -0.17 15.06
CA LEU A 161 -16.27 0.56 16.33
C LEU A 161 -17.42 0.16 17.27
N ARG A 162 -18.52 -0.44 16.77
CA ARG A 162 -19.53 -1.02 17.66
C ARG A 162 -19.02 -2.28 18.37
N GLN A 163 -18.16 -3.05 17.70
CA GLN A 163 -17.57 -4.28 18.25
C GLN A 163 -16.31 -3.98 19.07
N HIS A 164 -15.55 -2.96 18.67
CA HIS A 164 -14.30 -2.53 19.31
C HIS A 164 -14.35 -1.02 19.62
N PRO A 165 -15.09 -0.57 20.67
CA PRO A 165 -15.35 0.85 20.91
C PRO A 165 -14.12 1.72 21.17
N LYS A 166 -13.02 1.12 21.62
CA LYS A 166 -11.76 1.80 21.91
C LYS A 166 -10.77 1.81 20.74
N ALA A 167 -11.10 1.12 19.64
CA ALA A 167 -10.21 1.04 18.49
C ALA A 167 -10.14 2.36 17.72
N LYS A 168 -9.09 2.53 16.93
CA LYS A 168 -9.01 3.57 15.89
C LYS A 168 -9.17 2.95 14.52
N CYS A 169 -10.01 3.55 13.71
CA CYS A 169 -10.34 3.12 12.35
C CYS A 169 -9.84 4.17 11.35
N TYR A 170 -9.12 3.72 10.33
CA TYR A 170 -8.47 4.59 9.35
C TYR A 170 -8.95 4.33 7.94
N TRP A 171 -9.15 5.41 7.20
CA TRP A 171 -9.03 5.40 5.74
C TRP A 171 -7.67 6.00 5.39
N ALA A 172 -6.72 5.15 5.00
CA ALA A 172 -5.35 5.55 4.72
C ALA A 172 -5.03 5.53 3.21
N TYR A 173 -4.20 6.46 2.74
CA TYR A 173 -3.70 6.46 1.37
C TYR A 173 -2.25 6.90 1.26
N ILE A 174 -1.43 6.15 0.53
CA ILE A 174 0.02 6.37 0.48
C ILE A 174 0.35 7.60 -0.37
N LEU A 175 -0.13 7.64 -1.62
CA LEU A 175 0.06 8.79 -2.50
C LEU A 175 -1.04 9.83 -2.25
N SER A 176 -0.64 11.02 -1.77
CA SER A 176 -1.52 12.15 -1.52
C SER A 176 -1.62 13.06 -2.75
N ARG A 177 -2.67 13.89 -2.82
CA ARG A 177 -2.89 14.81 -3.96
C ARG A 177 -2.00 16.04 -3.92
N ASP A 178 -1.69 16.50 -2.73
CA ASP A 178 -0.97 17.73 -2.46
C ASP A 178 0.49 17.47 -2.07
N GLY A 179 0.93 16.21 -2.13
CA GLY A 179 2.27 15.82 -1.74
C GLY A 179 2.55 16.00 -0.26
N THR A 180 1.52 16.08 0.58
CA THR A 180 1.69 16.20 2.03
C THR A 180 1.61 14.83 2.71
N SER A 181 1.95 14.80 3.99
CA SER A 181 1.80 13.67 4.89
C SER A 181 1.09 14.12 6.17
N GLY A 182 0.20 13.30 6.72
CA GLY A 182 -0.51 13.68 7.92
C GLY A 182 -1.65 12.75 8.32
N GLU A 183 -2.34 13.15 9.38
CA GLU A 183 -3.47 12.44 9.95
C GLU A 183 -4.50 13.43 10.49
N CYS A 184 -5.78 13.17 10.28
CA CYS A 184 -6.85 13.98 10.88
C CYS A 184 -8.12 13.16 11.13
N GLU A 185 -9.04 13.71 11.93
CA GLU A 185 -10.40 13.17 12.02
C GLU A 185 -11.02 13.16 10.62
N TRP A 186 -11.54 12.02 10.19
CA TRP A 186 -12.37 12.03 9.01
C TRP A 186 -13.72 12.59 9.42
N VAL A 187 -14.08 13.77 8.91
CA VAL A 187 -15.44 14.31 8.98
C VAL A 187 -16.16 14.04 7.65
N TYR A 188 -17.37 13.51 7.69
CA TYR A 188 -18.16 13.21 6.50
C TYR A 188 -19.66 13.37 6.78
N ARG A 189 -20.37 14.10 5.90
CA ARG A 189 -21.80 14.44 6.07
C ARG A 189 -22.15 14.97 7.47
N LYS A 190 -21.28 15.82 8.03
CA LYS A 190 -21.37 16.37 9.41
C LYS A 190 -21.28 15.32 10.54
N SER A 191 -21.10 14.04 10.22
CA SER A 191 -20.78 13.02 11.22
C SER A 191 -19.33 13.15 11.66
N ARG A 192 -19.16 13.25 12.97
CA ARG A 192 -17.87 13.35 13.67
C ARG A 192 -17.70 12.15 14.58
N ASN A 193 -16.52 11.56 14.53
CA ASN A 193 -16.12 10.50 15.45
C ASN A 193 -14.58 10.53 15.51
N PRO A 194 -13.99 10.87 16.67
CA PRO A 194 -12.53 11.03 16.79
C PRO A 194 -11.76 9.72 16.51
N ASN A 195 -12.42 8.57 16.61
CA ASN A 195 -11.87 7.25 16.31
C ASN A 195 -11.98 6.86 14.83
N ILE A 196 -12.68 7.63 13.98
CA ILE A 196 -12.69 7.42 12.52
C ILE A 196 -11.85 8.51 11.86
N ARG A 197 -10.70 8.11 11.31
CA ARG A 197 -9.62 9.02 10.92
C ARG A 197 -9.20 8.79 9.47
N LYS A 198 -8.49 9.78 8.93
CA LYS A 198 -7.72 9.65 7.69
C LYS A 198 -6.25 9.79 8.00
N ALA A 199 -5.44 9.04 7.29
CA ALA A 199 -3.99 9.18 7.30
C ALA A 199 -3.45 9.15 5.87
N TRP A 200 -2.39 9.88 5.57
CA TRP A 200 -1.85 9.93 4.22
C TRP A 200 -0.37 10.23 4.15
N GLY A 201 0.23 9.98 2.99
CA GLY A 201 1.67 10.14 2.80
C GLY A 201 2.46 9.14 3.64
N SER A 202 3.65 9.55 4.08
CA SER A 202 4.49 8.76 4.99
C SER A 202 3.80 8.38 6.30
N MET A 203 2.84 9.18 6.79
CA MET A 203 2.09 8.89 8.03
C MET A 203 1.27 7.61 7.92
N ALA A 204 0.80 7.24 6.73
CA ALA A 204 0.07 5.98 6.53
C ALA A 204 0.94 4.76 6.87
N TYR A 205 2.23 4.81 6.53
CA TYR A 205 3.21 3.79 6.92
C TYR A 205 3.62 3.91 8.39
N GLY A 206 3.83 5.14 8.87
CA GLY A 206 4.26 5.39 10.25
C GLY A 206 3.27 4.93 11.31
N ILE A 207 1.97 4.96 11.01
CA ILE A 207 0.93 4.44 11.90
C ILE A 207 1.07 2.94 12.17
N VAL A 208 1.50 2.17 11.17
CA VAL A 208 1.67 0.71 11.28
C VAL A 208 3.02 0.38 11.89
N THR A 209 4.08 0.99 11.34
CA THR A 209 5.48 0.64 11.62
C THR A 209 6.04 1.35 12.85
N GLY A 210 5.39 2.41 13.33
CA GLY A 210 5.90 3.24 14.42
C GLY A 210 7.01 4.22 14.03
N SER A 211 7.40 4.29 12.74
CA SER A 211 8.45 5.19 12.25
C SER A 211 7.98 6.05 11.09
N PRO A 212 8.23 7.39 11.10
CA PRO A 212 7.88 8.26 9.98
C PRO A 212 8.76 8.04 8.74
N PHE A 213 9.85 7.30 8.86
CA PHE A 213 10.82 7.04 7.78
C PHE A 213 10.58 5.72 7.04
N SER A 214 9.66 4.87 7.50
CA SER A 214 9.46 3.53 6.95
C SER A 214 9.10 3.51 5.46
N LEU A 215 8.39 4.54 4.98
CA LEU A 215 8.05 4.64 3.54
C LEU A 215 9.28 4.99 2.69
N SER A 216 10.19 5.85 3.16
CA SER A 216 11.45 6.15 2.47
C SER A 216 12.42 4.96 2.52
N GLU A 217 12.53 4.29 3.66
CA GLU A 217 13.35 3.08 3.80
C GLU A 217 12.87 1.98 2.85
N MET A 218 11.54 1.78 2.76
CA MET A 218 10.95 0.85 1.80
C MET A 218 11.29 1.21 0.35
N TRP A 219 11.17 2.49 -0.01
CA TRP A 219 11.52 2.98 -1.34
C TRP A 219 12.98 2.71 -1.69
N GLU A 220 13.91 2.97 -0.78
CA GLU A 220 15.34 2.73 -0.96
C GLU A 220 15.68 1.24 -1.06
N ALA A 221 14.94 0.39 -0.37
CA ALA A 221 15.12 -1.06 -0.40
C ALA A 221 14.61 -1.71 -1.71
N LEU A 222 13.62 -1.12 -2.38
CA LEU A 222 12.96 -1.69 -3.57
C LEU A 222 13.94 -2.02 -4.71
N PRO A 223 14.82 -1.11 -5.18
CA PRO A 223 15.76 -1.42 -6.26
C PRO A 223 16.69 -2.59 -5.93
N ARG A 224 17.09 -2.72 -4.66
CA ARG A 224 17.94 -3.81 -4.18
C ARG A 224 17.19 -5.15 -4.20
N ALA A 225 16.00 -5.19 -3.62
CA ALA A 225 15.17 -6.41 -3.65
C ALA A 225 14.84 -6.83 -5.09
N MET A 226 14.49 -5.88 -5.96
CA MET A 226 14.25 -6.15 -7.38
C MET A 226 15.49 -6.71 -8.09
N PHE A 227 16.68 -6.21 -7.77
CA PHE A 227 17.93 -6.75 -8.30
C PHE A 227 18.16 -8.19 -7.84
N ASP A 228 17.96 -8.48 -6.55
CA ASP A 228 18.12 -9.84 -6.01
C ASP A 228 17.18 -10.85 -6.66
N ILE A 229 15.96 -10.43 -7.03
CA ILE A 229 14.94 -11.29 -7.66
C ILE A 229 15.20 -11.47 -9.16
N THR A 230 15.47 -10.37 -9.86
CA THR A 230 15.44 -10.35 -11.33
C THR A 230 16.82 -10.38 -11.97
N ASN A 231 17.87 -10.17 -11.17
CA ASN A 231 19.24 -9.92 -11.60
C ASN A 231 19.38 -8.77 -12.62
N LYS A 232 18.44 -7.81 -12.58
CA LYS A 232 18.44 -6.62 -13.45
C LYS A 232 18.71 -5.38 -12.63
N LYS A 233 19.86 -4.74 -12.87
CA LYS A 233 20.21 -3.49 -12.20
C LYS A 233 19.36 -2.35 -12.75
N MET A 234 18.69 -1.62 -11.87
CA MET A 234 18.00 -0.38 -12.24
C MET A 234 19.04 0.73 -12.45
N PRO A 235 18.94 1.53 -13.54
CA PRO A 235 19.86 2.65 -13.74
C PRO A 235 19.73 3.69 -12.62
N ASP A 236 20.85 4.16 -12.09
CA ASP A 236 20.87 5.12 -10.96
C ASP A 236 20.12 6.42 -11.31
N ALA A 237 20.22 6.88 -12.56
CA ALA A 237 19.46 8.02 -13.06
C ALA A 237 17.93 7.80 -13.00
N SER A 238 17.46 6.58 -13.27
CA SER A 238 16.03 6.23 -13.16
C SER A 238 15.56 6.21 -11.71
N ILE A 239 16.40 5.72 -10.79
CA ILE A 239 16.10 5.75 -9.34
C ILE A 239 16.01 7.19 -8.86
N SER A 240 16.99 8.03 -9.21
CA SER A 240 17.02 9.45 -8.84
C SER A 240 15.78 10.18 -9.37
N TRP A 241 15.46 10.00 -10.64
CA TRP A 241 14.29 10.63 -11.26
C TRP A 241 12.97 10.21 -10.59
N ALA A 242 12.80 8.91 -10.32
CA ALA A 242 11.60 8.41 -9.65
C ALA A 242 11.50 8.91 -8.19
N SER A 243 12.63 9.11 -7.52
CA SER A 243 12.67 9.60 -6.14
C SER A 243 12.15 11.04 -6.02
N GLU A 244 12.31 11.87 -7.05
CA GLU A 244 11.70 13.21 -7.08
C GLU A 244 10.16 13.11 -7.04
N TRP A 245 9.58 12.20 -7.81
CA TRP A 245 8.14 11.94 -7.82
C TRP A 245 7.61 11.37 -6.50
N LEU A 246 8.39 10.56 -5.80
CA LEU A 246 8.02 10.09 -4.47
C LEU A 246 7.81 11.25 -3.50
N LYS A 247 8.75 12.21 -3.48
CA LYS A 247 8.66 13.40 -2.62
C LYS A 247 7.39 14.20 -2.91
N TYR A 248 7.12 14.45 -4.19
CA TYR A 248 5.91 15.14 -4.64
C TYR A 248 4.60 14.42 -4.30
N ALA A 249 4.63 13.10 -4.10
CA ALA A 249 3.43 12.31 -3.89
C ALA A 249 3.19 11.91 -2.42
N THR A 250 4.18 12.05 -1.53
CA THR A 250 4.13 11.41 -0.19
C THR A 250 4.52 12.30 0.98
N GLY A 251 5.06 13.50 0.73
CA GLY A 251 5.47 14.42 1.79
C GLY A 251 6.72 13.99 2.55
N ILE A 252 7.59 13.21 1.88
CA ILE A 252 8.96 12.88 2.29
C ILE A 252 9.92 13.86 1.61
#